data_AF-A0A8T3Q015-F1
#
_entry.id   AF-A0A8T3Q015-F1
#
_cell.length_a   1.000
_cell.length_b   1.000
_cell.length_c   1.000
_cell.angle_alpha   90.00
_cell.angle_beta   90.00
_cell.angle_gamma   90.00
#
_symmetry.space_group_name_H-M   'P 1'
#
loop_
_entity.id
_entity.type
_entity.pdbx_description
1 polymer ?
#
loop_
_entity_poly.entity_id
_entity_poly.type
_entity_poly.pdbx_seq_one_letter_code
_entity_poly.pdbx_strand_id
1 'polypeptide(L)'
;MFTARFILFGLVLAQLADATTFMVGVSRFGIGLESNGIAAGLYHLGGIDAVLLVKGAVIVATTTILAYTAPRFPRLLVWGGATATSLGLLGFAANTTSILLVS
;
A
#
# COMPACT_ATOMS: atom_id res chain seq x y z
N MET A 1 -5.37 21.83 10.10
CA MET A 1 -4.08 21.11 10.02
C MET A 1 -4.09 19.76 10.71
N PHE A 2 -4.65 19.62 11.92
CA PHE A 2 -4.68 18.34 12.66
C PHE A 2 -5.34 17.18 11.86
N THR A 3 -6.54 17.41 11.32
CA THR A 3 -7.27 16.40 10.51
C THR A 3 -6.47 15.90 9.31
N ALA A 4 -5.76 16.80 8.62
CA ALA A 4 -4.96 16.45 7.45
C ALA A 4 -3.80 15.52 7.82
N ARG A 5 -3.11 15.81 8.93
CA ARG A 5 -2.02 14.97 9.45
C ARG A 5 -2.54 13.58 9.84
N PHE A 6 -3.71 13.52 10.48
CA PHE A 6 -4.32 12.26 10.87
C PHE A 6 -4.71 11.38 9.66
N ILE A 7 -5.30 11.98 8.62
CA ILE A 7 -5.64 11.27 7.37
C ILE A 7 -4.39 10.74 6.69
N LEU A 8 -3.36 11.59 6.52
CA LEU A 8 -2.10 11.18 5.90
C LEU A 8 -1.39 10.08 6.71
N PHE A 9 -1.43 10.17 8.03
CA PHE A 9 -0.88 9.13 8.91
C PHE A 9 -1.62 7.80 8.75
N GLY A 10 -2.96 7.81 8.77
CA GLY A 10 -3.77 6.61 8.56
C GLY A 10 -3.52 5.97 7.20
N LEU A 11 -3.39 6.77 6.14
CA LEU A 11 -3.03 6.31 4.80
C LEU A 11 -1.69 5.59 4.81
N VAL A 12 -0.65 6.21 5.37
CA VAL A 12 0.69 5.63 5.42
C VAL A 12 0.69 4.32 6.20
N LEU A 13 0.02 4.27 7.35
CA LEU A 13 -0.09 3.05 8.14
C LEU A 13 -0.78 1.91 7.36
N ALA A 14 -1.91 2.19 6.71
CA ALA A 14 -2.62 1.18 5.92
C ALA A 14 -1.75 0.63 4.78
N GLN A 15 -1.03 1.52 4.09
CA GLN A 15 -0.14 1.15 2.98
C GLN A 15 1.08 0.35 3.44
N LEU A 16 1.64 0.68 4.62
CA LEU A 16 2.74 -0.06 5.22
C LEU A 16 2.29 -1.44 5.71
N ALA A 17 1.11 -1.55 6.34
CA ALA A 17 0.55 -2.83 6.77
C ALA A 17 0.30 -3.78 5.58
N ASP A 18 -0.22 -3.24 4.48
CA ASP A 18 -0.35 -3.98 3.22
C ASP A 18 1.01 -4.45 2.69
N ALA A 19 2.00 -3.54 2.63
CA ALA A 19 3.34 -3.88 2.13
C ALA A 19 4.04 -4.95 2.98
N THR A 20 3.92 -4.89 4.30
CA THR A 20 4.55 -5.88 5.20
C THR A 20 3.86 -7.23 5.10
N THR A 21 2.53 -7.28 5.06
CA THR A 21 1.81 -8.54 4.89
C THR A 21 2.06 -9.18 3.53
N PHE A 22 2.14 -8.39 2.46
CA PHE A 22 2.57 -8.86 1.15
C PHE A 22 3.98 -9.47 1.22
N MET A 23 4.93 -8.75 1.84
CA MET A 23 6.31 -9.22 1.97
C MET A 23 6.38 -10.57 2.69
N VAL A 24 5.64 -10.70 3.81
CA VAL A 24 5.57 -11.95 4.57
C VAL A 24 4.96 -13.07 3.72
N GLY A 25 3.86 -12.82 3.03
CA GLY A 25 3.20 -13.79 2.16
C GLY A 25 4.14 -14.32 1.08
N VAL A 26 4.78 -13.43 0.33
CA VAL A 26 5.74 -13.78 -0.73
C VAL A 26 6.96 -14.52 -0.16
N SER A 27 7.48 -14.11 1.00
CA SER A 27 8.63 -14.78 1.63
C SER A 27 8.34 -16.21 2.07
N ARG A 28 7.08 -16.54 2.39
CA ARG A 28 6.67 -17.86 2.88
C ARG A 28 6.19 -18.79 1.77
N PHE A 29 5.41 -18.26 0.84
CA PHE A 29 4.68 -19.06 -0.15
C PHE A 29 5.14 -18.82 -1.60
N GLY A 30 6.06 -17.87 -1.81
CA GLY A 30 6.50 -17.44 -3.14
C GLY A 30 5.47 -16.55 -3.85
N ILE A 31 5.86 -16.03 -5.02
CA ILE A 31 5.04 -15.13 -5.84
C ILE A 31 3.89 -15.84 -6.58
N GLY A 32 3.84 -17.18 -6.56
CA GLY A 32 2.92 -17.98 -7.38
C GLY A 32 1.43 -17.81 -7.04
N LEU A 33 1.12 -17.26 -5.87
CA LEU A 33 -0.26 -16.96 -5.43
C LEU A 33 -0.66 -15.51 -5.73
N GLU A 34 0.23 -14.70 -6.31
CA GLU A 34 -0.06 -13.30 -6.64
C GLU A 34 -0.94 -13.16 -7.87
N SER A 35 -2.13 -12.59 -7.68
CA SER A 35 -3.06 -12.28 -8.78
C SER A 35 -2.67 -10.99 -9.52
N ASN A 36 -1.79 -10.16 -8.95
CA ASN A 36 -1.35 -8.91 -9.55
C ASN A 36 -0.17 -9.14 -10.51
N GLY A 37 -0.48 -9.18 -11.81
CA GLY A 37 0.53 -9.38 -12.87
C GLY A 37 1.64 -8.33 -12.89
N ILE A 38 1.40 -7.11 -12.40
CA ILE A 38 2.45 -6.08 -12.28
C ILE A 38 3.40 -6.42 -11.13
N ALA A 39 2.87 -6.81 -9.98
CA ALA A 39 3.68 -7.20 -8.83
C ALA A 39 4.50 -8.46 -9.14
N ALA A 40 3.89 -9.45 -9.81
CA ALA A 40 4.58 -10.64 -10.28
C ALA A 40 5.69 -10.29 -11.30
N GLY A 41 5.40 -9.42 -12.27
CA GLY A 41 6.39 -8.95 -13.24
C GLY A 41 7.58 -8.24 -12.59
N LEU A 42 7.33 -7.34 -11.64
CA LEU A 42 8.38 -6.65 -10.88
C LEU A 42 9.22 -7.64 -10.05
N TYR A 43 8.58 -8.64 -9.45
CA TYR A 43 9.26 -9.69 -8.71
C TYR A 43 10.18 -10.53 -9.60
N HIS A 44 9.74 -10.88 -10.82
CA HIS A 44 10.59 -11.63 -11.75
C HIS A 44 11.78 -10.82 -12.28
N LEU A 45 11.66 -9.48 -12.33
CA LEU A 45 12.74 -8.60 -12.80
C LEU A 45 13.79 -8.31 -11.73
N GLY A 46 13.38 -8.16 -10.47
CA GLY A 46 14.29 -7.70 -9.41
C GLY A 46 13.95 -8.19 -8.01
N GLY A 47 13.18 -9.27 -7.90
CA GLY A 47 12.79 -9.87 -6.63
C GLY A 47 11.87 -8.99 -5.79
N ILE A 48 11.81 -9.30 -4.50
CA ILE A 48 10.95 -8.61 -3.54
C ILE A 48 11.32 -7.12 -3.40
N ASP A 49 12.62 -6.81 -3.52
CA ASP A 49 13.13 -5.45 -3.39
C ASP A 49 12.56 -4.53 -4.47
N ALA A 50 12.47 -5.00 -5.72
CA ALA A 50 11.88 -4.23 -6.82
C ALA A 50 10.41 -3.90 -6.56
N VAL A 51 9.63 -4.87 -6.05
CA VAL A 51 8.22 -4.66 -5.71
C VAL A 51 8.09 -3.64 -4.58
N LEU A 52 8.88 -3.79 -3.51
CA LEU A 52 8.84 -2.90 -2.36
C LEU A 52 9.32 -1.47 -2.69
N LEU A 53 10.34 -1.33 -3.54
CA LEU A 53 10.81 -0.02 -4.02
C LEU A 53 9.71 0.73 -4.78
N VAL A 54 9.06 0.06 -5.73
CA VAL A 54 7.98 0.67 -6.51
C VAL A 54 6.80 1.05 -5.60
N LYS A 55 6.41 0.14 -4.69
CA LYS A 55 5.33 0.41 -3.73
C LYS A 55 5.68 1.58 -2.81
N GLY A 56 6.90 1.64 -2.30
CA GLY A 56 7.42 2.74 -1.50
C GLY A 56 7.41 4.07 -2.26
N ALA A 57 7.86 4.08 -3.52
CA ALA A 57 7.82 5.27 -4.37
C ALA A 57 6.39 5.79 -4.59
N VAL A 58 5.43 4.88 -4.81
CA VAL A 58 4.01 5.23 -4.95
C VAL A 58 3.45 5.81 -3.65
N ILE A 59 3.78 5.24 -2.49
CA ILE A 59 3.36 5.79 -1.20
C ILE A 59 3.91 7.21 -1.02
N VAL A 60 5.21 7.43 -1.25
CA VAL A 60 5.81 8.76 -1.13
C VAL A 60 5.16 9.75 -2.09
N ALA A 61 4.97 9.38 -3.35
CA ALA A 61 4.36 10.24 -4.36
C ALA A 61 2.92 10.63 -3.99
N THR A 62 2.07 9.65 -3.67
CA THR A 62 0.67 9.89 -3.31
C THR A 62 0.53 10.73 -2.05
N THR A 63 1.31 10.42 -1.01
CA THR A 63 1.25 11.16 0.26
C THR A 63 1.74 12.59 0.08
N THR A 64 2.78 12.81 -0.73
CA THR A 64 3.30 14.15 -1.05
C THR A 64 2.28 14.98 -1.81
N ILE A 65 1.64 14.41 -2.83
CA ILE A 65 0.60 15.09 -3.62
C ILE A 65 -0.57 15.49 -2.72
N LEU A 66 -1.04 14.57 -1.87
CA LEU A 66 -2.14 14.85 -0.94
C LEU A 66 -1.75 15.90 0.10
N ALA A 67 -0.54 15.85 0.64
CA ALA A 67 -0.04 16.84 1.58
C ALA A 67 0.07 18.25 0.95
N TYR A 68 0.58 18.33 -0.28
CA TYR A 68 0.75 19.59 -1.00
C TYR A 68 -0.59 20.21 -1.42
N THR A 69 -1.56 19.38 -1.81
CA THR A 69 -2.88 19.84 -2.26
C THR A 69 -3.85 20.10 -1.11
N ALA A 70 -3.59 19.56 0.09
CA ALA A 70 -4.45 19.69 1.27
C ALA A 70 -4.89 21.12 1.63
N PRO A 71 -4.02 22.16 1.60
CA PRO A 71 -4.43 23.52 1.96
C PRO A 71 -5.42 24.14 0.97
N ARG A 72 -5.29 23.78 -0.32
CA ARG A 72 -6.09 24.37 -1.41
C ARG A 72 -7.35 23.55 -1.72
N PHE A 73 -7.29 22.23 -1.53
CA PHE A 73 -8.37 21.31 -1.87
C PHE A 73 -8.63 20.31 -0.73
N PRO A 74 -9.19 20.77 0.40
CA PRO A 74 -9.39 19.92 1.59
C PRO A 74 -10.34 18.74 1.34
N ARG A 75 -11.30 18.88 0.42
CA ARG A 75 -12.18 17.77 0.02
C ARG A 75 -11.40 16.67 -0.68
N LEU A 76 -10.46 17.01 -1.59
CA LEU A 76 -9.64 16.02 -2.27
C LEU A 76 -8.78 15.22 -1.29
N LEU A 77 -8.30 15.84 -0.22
CA LEU A 77 -7.58 15.14 0.84
C LEU A 77 -8.44 14.07 1.54
N VAL A 78 -9.70 14.39 1.84
CA VAL A 78 -10.60 13.45 2.50
C VAL A 78 -10.94 12.28 1.58
N TRP A 79 -11.35 12.57 0.35
CA TRP A 79 -11.71 11.52 -0.62
C TRP A 79 -10.49 10.69 -1.04
N GLY A 80 -9.41 11.33 -1.46
CA GLY A 80 -8.19 10.66 -1.86
C GLY A 80 -7.52 9.90 -0.71
N GLY A 81 -7.53 10.50 0.49
CA GLY A 81 -7.06 9.85 1.71
C GLY A 81 -7.87 8.62 2.08
N ALA A 82 -9.20 8.72 2.05
CA ALA A 82 -10.10 7.59 2.29
C ALA A 82 -9.89 6.47 1.27
N THR A 83 -9.84 6.80 -0.03
CA THR A 83 -9.60 5.80 -1.09
C THR A 83 -8.26 5.09 -0.90
N ALA A 84 -7.17 5.84 -0.70
CA ALA A 84 -5.84 5.26 -0.52
C ALA A 84 -5.73 4.42 0.77
N THR A 85 -6.40 4.84 1.85
CA THR A 85 -6.45 4.08 3.11
C THR A 85 -7.24 2.79 2.92
N SER A 86 -8.41 2.84 2.28
CA SER A 86 -9.24 1.66 2.00
C SER A 86 -8.51 0.64 1.14
N LEU A 87 -7.80 1.08 0.10
CA LEU A 87 -7.00 0.18 -0.73
C LEU A 87 -5.88 -0.50 0.07
N GLY A 88 -5.19 0.24 0.94
CA GLY A 88 -4.17 -0.34 1.83
C GLY A 88 -4.78 -1.36 2.80
N LEU A 89 -5.91 -1.04 3.44
CA LEU A 89 -6.58 -1.96 4.36
C LEU A 89 -7.11 -3.22 3.65
N LEU A 90 -7.63 -3.08 2.43
CA LEU A 90 -8.06 -4.22 1.60
C LEU A 90 -6.89 -5.12 1.24
N GLY A 91 -5.75 -4.55 0.83
CA GLY A 91 -4.53 -5.33 0.55
C GLY A 91 -4.02 -6.05 1.81
N PHE A 92 -3.95 -5.35 2.94
CA PHE A 92 -3.60 -5.95 4.24
C PHE A 92 -4.52 -7.12 4.59
N ALA A 93 -5.84 -6.95 4.46
CA ALA A 93 -6.82 -7.99 4.78
C ALA A 93 -6.69 -9.18 3.82
N ALA A 94 -6.52 -8.94 2.52
CA ALA A 94 -6.33 -9.98 1.52
C ALA A 94 -5.07 -10.80 1.80
N ASN A 95 -3.92 -10.14 2.00
CA ASN A 95 -2.65 -10.81 2.27
C ASN A 95 -2.68 -11.59 3.58
N THR A 96 -3.23 -10.99 4.64
CA THR A 96 -3.38 -11.67 5.94
C THR A 96 -4.25 -12.91 5.84
N THR A 97 -5.39 -12.80 5.14
CA THR A 97 -6.30 -13.93 4.95
C THR A 97 -5.63 -15.03 4.14
N SER A 98 -4.92 -14.70 3.06
CA SER A 98 -4.15 -15.67 2.28
C SER A 98 -3.08 -16.35 3.13
N ILE A 99 -2.36 -15.62 3.98
CA ILE A 99 -1.37 -16.21 4.90
C ILE A 99 -2.03 -17.19 5.86
N LEU A 100 -3.16 -16.82 6.47
CA LEU A 100 -3.87 -17.66 7.44
C LEU A 100 -4.51 -18.90 6.81
N LEU A 101 -4.95 -18.82 5.56
CA LEU A 101 -5.58 -19.96 4.86
C LEU A 101 -4.56 -20.95 4.29
N VAL A 102 -3.34 -20.48 3.98
CA VAL A 102 -2.29 -21.30 3.35
C VAL A 102 -1.24 -21.79 4.38
N SER A 103 -1.19 -21.20 5.58
CA SER A 103 -0.38 -21.67 6.72
C SER A 103 -0.93 -22.92 7.38
#